data_AF-A0A920GKE2-F1
#
_entry.id   AF-A0A920GKE2-F1
#
_cell.length_a   1.000
_cell.length_b   1.000
_cell.length_c   1.000
_cell.angle_alpha   90.00
_cell.angle_beta   90.00
_cell.angle_gamma   90.00
#
_symmetry.space_group_name_H-M   'P 1'
#
loop_
_entity.id
_entity.type
_entity.pdbx_description
1 polymer ?
#
loop_
_entity_poly.entity_id
_entity_poly.type
_entity_poly.pdbx_seq_one_letter_code
_entity_poly.pdbx_strand_id
1 'polypeptide(L)' 'MARFDLNDTVAVITGAAGGIGSVLCREFAIAGARGGVGWRTEQS' A
#
# COMPACT_ATOMS: atom_id res chain seq x y z
N MET A 1 -2.35 9.36 18.31
CA MET A 1 -2.22 8.90 16.90
C MET A 1 -3.44 8.06 16.57
N ALA A 2 -4.17 8.38 15.51
CA ALA A 2 -5.29 7.56 15.06
C ALA A 2 -4.73 6.26 14.46
N ARG A 3 -5.11 5.11 15.02
CA ARG A 3 -4.76 3.79 14.49
C ARG A 3 -5.90 3.39 13.56
N PHE A 4 -5.63 3.34 12.26
CA PHE A 4 -6.61 2.85 11.29
C PHE A 4 -6.77 1.35 11.47
N ASP A 5 -8.01 0.89 11.66
CA ASP A 5 -8.36 -0.53 11.62
C ASP A 5 -8.73 -0.86 10.17
N LEU A 6 -7.85 -1.61 9.49
CA LEU A 6 -7.99 -1.95 8.08
C LEU A 6 -8.11 -3.46 7.87
N ASN A 7 -8.47 -4.20 8.92
CA ASN A 7 -8.75 -5.62 8.82
C ASN A 7 -9.76 -5.89 7.70
N ASP A 8 -9.45 -6.88 6.87
CA ASP A 8 -10.26 -7.30 5.72
C ASP A 8 -10.55 -6.19 4.68
N THR A 9 -9.80 -5.09 4.72
CA THR A 9 -9.90 -4.01 3.74
C THR A 9 -8.87 -4.17 2.62
N VAL A 10 -9.27 -3.94 1.37
CA VAL A 10 -8.36 -3.94 0.22
C VAL A 10 -7.90 -2.51 -0.07
N ALA A 11 -6.58 -2.29 -0.04
CA ALA A 11 -5.96 -1.01 -0.37
C ALA A 11 -5.18 -1.12 -1.70
N VAL A 12 -5.44 -0.19 -2.62
CA VAL A 12 -4.71 -0.04 -3.89
C VAL A 12 -3.78 1.15 -3.77
N ILE A 13 -2.48 0.91 -3.94
CA ILE A 13 -1.44 1.93 -3.75
C ILE A 13 -0.63 2.03 -5.04
N THR A 14 -0.66 3.19 -5.67
CA THR A 14 0.09 3.49 -6.89
C THR A 14 1.45 4.08 -6.55
N GLY A 15 2.45 3.91 -7.41
CA GLY A 15 3.80 4.42 -7.16
C GLY A 15 4.54 3.74 -6.00
N ALA A 16 4.08 2.54 -5.58
CA ALA A 16 4.64 1.80 -4.45
C ALA A 16 6.01 1.14 -4.71
N ALA A 17 6.56 1.28 -5.91
CA ALA A 17 7.87 0.74 -6.26
C ALA A 17 9.03 1.35 -5.45
N GLY A 18 8.83 2.51 -4.81
CA GLY A 18 9.82 3.13 -3.94
C GLY A 18 9.30 4.35 -3.17
N GLY A 19 10.14 4.87 -2.28
CA GLY A 19 9.84 6.08 -1.51
C GLY A 19 8.64 5.93 -0.57
N ILE A 20 7.74 6.90 -0.61
CA ILE A 20 6.59 6.97 0.31
C ILE A 20 5.60 5.83 0.05
N GLY A 21 5.42 5.43 -1.21
CA GLY A 21 4.47 4.38 -1.58
C GLY A 21 4.83 3.01 -0.98
N SER A 22 6.12 2.69 -0.86
CA SER A 22 6.56 1.43 -0.24
C SER A 22 6.38 1.43 1.27
N VAL A 23 6.62 2.58 1.92
CA VAL A 23 6.34 2.76 3.36
C VAL A 23 4.84 2.63 3.64
N LEU A 24 3.98 3.25 2.80
CA LEU A 24 2.53 3.13 2.93
C LEU A 24 2.05 1.68 2.77
N CYS A 25 2.54 0.94 1.77
CA CYS A 25 2.22 -0.49 1.64
C CYS A 25 2.54 -1.28 2.91
N ARG A 26 3.69 -1.01 3.53
CA ARG A 26 4.11 -1.67 4.77
C ARG A 26 3.20 -1.32 5.93
N GLU A 27 2.90 -0.05 6.13
CA GLU A 27 2.02 0.38 7.23
C GLU A 27 0.59 -0.14 7.06
N PHE A 28 0.08 -0.19 5.82
CA PHE A 28 -1.24 -0.76 5.54
C PHE A 28 -1.30 -2.28 5.75
N ALA A 29 -0.24 -3.01 5.40
CA ALA A 29 -0.14 -4.44 5.68
C ALA A 29 -0.10 -4.72 7.20
N ILE A 30 0.64 -3.91 7.97
CA ILE A 30 0.68 -4.01 9.44
C ILE A 30 -0.70 -3.72 10.07
N ALA A 31 -1.48 -2.84 9.44
CA ALA A 31 -2.84 -2.50 9.88
C ALA A 31 -3.91 -3.55 9.49
N GLY A 32 -3.54 -4.66 8.85
CA GLY A 32 -4.45 -5.76 8.50
C GLY A 32 -5.08 -5.65 7.12
N ALA A 33 -4.68 -4.67 6.30
CA ALA A 33 -5.18 -4.54 4.94
C ALA A 33 -4.63 -5.65 4.03
N ARG A 34 -5.50 -6.22 3.20
CA ARG A 34 -5.10 -7.14 2.11
C ARG A 34 -4.85 -6.31 0.85
N GLY A 35 -3.61 -5.94 0.57
CA GLY A 35 -3.27 -5.06 -0.54
C GLY A 35 -2.70 -5.79 -1.76
N GLY A 36 -3.14 -5.40 -2.96
CA GLY A 36 -2.47 -5.72 -4.22
C GLY A 36 -1.62 -4.54 -4.66
N VAL A 37 -0.31 -4.76 -4.86
CA VAL A 37 0.57 -3.70 -5.37
C VAL A 37 0.45 -3.67 -6.89
N GLY A 38 -0.07 -2.57 -7.44
CA GLY A 38 -0.15 -2.35 -8.88
C GLY A 38 0.78 -1.21 -9.30
N TRP A 39 1.74 -1.50 -10.19
CA TRP A 39 2.54 -0.48 -10.86
C TRP A 39 2.35 -0.59 -12.38
N ARG A 40 2.33 0.56 -13.06
CA ARG A 40 2.50 0.65 -14.51
C ARG A 40 3.94 1.08 -14.76
N THR A 41 4.76 0.17 -15.28
CA THR A 41 6.09 0.53 -15.82
C THR A 41 5.90 0.84 -17.29
N GLU A 42 5.88 2.12 -17.67
CA GLU A 42 6.17 2.51 -19.05
C GLU A 42 7.69 2.51 -19.18
N GLN A 43 8.25 1.43 -19.74
CA GLN A 43 9.64 1.43 -20.20
C GLN A 43 9.64 2.12 -21.56
N SER A 44 9.99 3.42 -21.55
CA SER A 44 10.35 4.14 -22.78
C SER A 44 11.77 3.81 -23.21
#